data_AF-A0A433QMN8-F1
#
_entry.id   AF-A0A433QMN8-F1
#
_cell.length_a   1.000
_cell.length_b   1.000
_cell.length_c   1.000
_cell.angle_alpha   90.00
_cell.angle_beta   90.00
_cell.angle_gamma   90.00
#
_symmetry.space_group_name_H-M   'P 1'
#
loop_
_entity.id
_entity.type
_entity.pdbx_description
1 polymer ?
#
loop_
_entity_poly.entity_id
_entity_poly.type
_entity_poly.pdbx_seq_one_letter_code
_entity_poly.pdbx_strand_id
1 'polypeptide(L)'
;MTVLGNNTQVYNIRIHGEDHGATDGIDIGGWHNHVHHVHVTNRDECVTVASPSSNILIENVFCDNAGATNIGSLGKGGGTAFIQNIVMRNNVYYQTEWAVGIKAYPCANGIVRNITWENLIMDQVVYPV
;
A
#
# COMPACT_ATOMS: atom_id res chain seq x y z
N MET A 1 -8.03 -4.18 -6.57
CA MET A 1 -7.76 -5.62 -6.87
C MET A 1 -7.17 -6.26 -5.62
N THR A 2 -7.67 -7.40 -5.16
CA THR A 2 -7.11 -8.08 -3.99
C THR A 2 -6.19 -9.23 -4.39
N VAL A 3 -5.00 -9.28 -3.81
CA VAL A 3 -3.98 -10.32 -4.05
C VAL A 3 -3.51 -10.87 -2.71
N LEU A 4 -3.90 -12.11 -2.40
CA LEU A 4 -3.50 -12.81 -1.18
C LEU A 4 -2.74 -14.07 -1.57
N GLY A 5 -1.51 -14.22 -1.09
CA GLY A 5 -0.70 -15.36 -1.50
C GLY A 5 0.67 -15.45 -0.87
N ASN A 6 1.42 -16.46 -1.32
CA ASN A 6 2.83 -16.66 -0.98
C ASN A 6 3.63 -16.79 -2.27
N ASN A 7 4.76 -16.08 -2.40
CA ASN A 7 5.55 -16.00 -3.64
C ASN A 7 4.75 -15.48 -4.85
N THR A 8 3.92 -14.44 -4.64
CA THR A 8 3.10 -13.84 -5.71
C THR A 8 3.77 -12.60 -6.28
N GLN A 9 3.70 -12.44 -7.60
CA GLN A 9 4.23 -11.27 -8.31
C GLN A 9 3.11 -10.58 -9.10
N VAL A 10 2.99 -9.27 -8.94
CA VAL A 10 2.02 -8.41 -9.65
C VAL A 10 2.78 -7.32 -10.39
N TYR A 11 2.71 -7.28 -11.72
CA TYR A 11 3.56 -6.38 -12.49
C TYR A 11 3.06 -6.04 -13.88
N ASN A 12 3.53 -4.91 -14.41
CA ASN A 12 3.18 -4.37 -15.73
C ASN A 12 1.67 -4.17 -15.93
N ILE A 13 1.01 -3.60 -14.91
CA ILE A 13 -0.43 -3.35 -14.91
C ILE A 13 -0.67 -1.85 -14.79
N ARG A 14 -1.66 -1.36 -15.54
CA ARG A 14 -2.26 -0.05 -15.35
C ARG A 14 -3.69 -0.22 -14.83
N ILE A 15 -4.01 0.43 -13.73
CA ILE A 15 -5.32 0.44 -13.10
C ILE A 15 -5.88 1.86 -13.20
N HIS A 16 -7.09 1.98 -13.73
CA HIS A 16 -7.82 3.23 -13.80
C HIS A 16 -9.18 3.02 -13.15
N GLY A 17 -9.36 3.62 -11.98
CA GLY A 17 -10.61 3.67 -11.23
C GLY A 17 -11.35 4.98 -11.44
N GLU A 18 -12.61 5.01 -11.00
CA GLU A 18 -13.43 6.21 -11.02
C GLU A 18 -12.97 7.26 -9.99
N ASP A 19 -13.41 8.50 -10.16
CA ASP A 19 -13.09 9.64 -9.29
C ASP A 19 -13.97 9.63 -8.01
N HIS A 20 -13.91 8.54 -7.24
CA HIS A 20 -14.53 8.42 -5.92
C HIS A 20 -13.82 7.36 -5.03
N GLY A 21 -14.00 7.45 -3.71
CA GLY A 21 -13.42 6.48 -2.76
C GLY A 21 -13.94 5.04 -2.95
N ALA A 22 -13.35 4.08 -2.25
CA ALA A 22 -13.57 2.63 -2.41
C ALA A 22 -13.17 2.08 -3.80
N THR A 23 -12.20 2.70 -4.45
CA THR A 23 -11.66 2.30 -5.76
C THR A 23 -10.22 1.79 -5.68
N ASP A 24 -9.89 1.08 -4.60
CA ASP A 24 -8.55 0.61 -4.25
C ASP A 24 -7.87 -0.11 -5.42
N GLY A 25 -6.66 0.31 -5.74
CA GLY A 25 -5.83 -0.22 -6.82
C GLY A 25 -5.44 -1.65 -6.54
N ILE A 26 -4.54 -1.87 -5.57
CA ILE A 26 -4.09 -3.20 -5.16
C ILE A 26 -4.10 -3.34 -3.64
N ASP A 27 -4.86 -4.31 -3.12
CA ASP A 27 -4.73 -4.79 -1.74
C ASP A 27 -3.88 -6.06 -1.73
N ILE A 28 -2.65 -5.97 -1.24
CA ILE A 28 -1.70 -7.07 -1.17
C ILE A 28 -1.61 -7.64 0.25
N GLY A 29 -1.61 -8.96 0.38
CA GLY A 29 -1.44 -9.64 1.66
C GLY A 29 -0.72 -10.98 1.55
N GLY A 30 -0.15 -11.45 2.66
CA GLY A 30 0.55 -12.74 2.74
C GLY A 30 2.08 -12.63 2.77
N TRP A 31 2.79 -13.52 2.08
CA TRP A 31 4.23 -13.73 2.30
C TRP A 31 5.04 -13.66 1.01
N HIS A 32 6.21 -13.03 1.03
CA HIS A 32 7.16 -13.03 -0.10
C HIS A 32 6.54 -12.52 -1.40
N ASN A 33 5.69 -11.50 -1.30
CA ASN A 33 4.99 -10.96 -2.45
C ASN A 33 5.70 -9.71 -3.00
N HIS A 34 5.57 -9.51 -4.31
CA HIS A 34 6.26 -8.43 -5.01
C HIS A 34 5.30 -7.71 -5.96
N VAL A 35 5.12 -6.40 -5.76
CA VAL A 35 4.35 -5.52 -6.65
C VAL A 35 5.32 -4.57 -7.32
N HIS A 36 5.37 -4.54 -8.65
CA HIS A 36 6.26 -3.60 -9.35
C HIS A 36 5.81 -3.17 -10.74
N HIS A 37 6.25 -1.99 -11.18
CA HIS A 37 5.91 -1.44 -12.49
C HIS A 37 4.39 -1.37 -12.68
N VAL A 38 3.73 -0.77 -11.69
CA VAL A 38 2.28 -0.59 -11.65
C VAL A 38 1.98 0.90 -11.73
N HIS A 39 0.94 1.26 -12.47
CA HIS A 39 0.41 2.61 -12.50
C HIS A 39 -1.04 2.59 -12.05
N VAL A 40 -1.36 3.33 -10.99
CA VAL A 40 -2.72 3.47 -10.47
C VAL A 40 -3.18 4.93 -10.59
N THR A 41 -4.39 5.10 -11.13
CA THR A 41 -5.17 6.33 -11.04
C THR A 41 -6.54 5.96 -10.49
N ASN A 42 -6.95 6.52 -9.36
CA ASN A 42 -8.21 6.24 -8.67
C ASN A 42 -8.48 7.35 -7.63
N ARG A 43 -9.34 7.16 -6.63
CA ARG A 43 -9.49 8.09 -5.48
C ARG A 43 -9.50 7.40 -4.12
N ASP A 44 -8.95 6.20 -4.10
CA ASP A 44 -8.67 5.45 -2.89
C ASP A 44 -7.28 4.86 -3.02
N GLU A 45 -6.95 3.84 -2.24
CA GLU A 45 -5.57 3.40 -2.12
C GLU A 45 -4.91 2.97 -3.43
N CYS A 46 -3.63 3.33 -3.56
CA CYS A 46 -2.80 2.96 -4.70
C CYS A 46 -2.37 1.50 -4.58
N VAL A 47 -1.57 1.18 -3.55
CA VAL A 47 -1.21 -0.19 -3.16
C VAL A 47 -1.20 -0.33 -1.64
N THR A 48 -2.12 -1.10 -1.08
CA THR A 48 -2.32 -1.28 0.37
C THR A 48 -1.82 -2.63 0.84
N VAL A 49 -1.06 -2.65 1.93
CA VAL A 49 -0.63 -3.89 2.59
C VAL A 49 -1.63 -4.27 3.69
N ALA A 50 -2.33 -5.38 3.49
CA ALA A 50 -3.26 -5.95 4.45
C ALA A 50 -2.54 -6.87 5.48
N SER A 51 -3.12 -7.00 6.67
CA SER A 51 -2.66 -7.96 7.68
C SER A 51 -3.34 -9.32 7.52
N PRO A 52 -2.64 -10.44 7.75
CA PRO A 52 -1.22 -10.56 8.09
C PRO A 52 -0.32 -10.51 6.84
N SER A 53 0.87 -9.92 6.99
CA SER A 53 1.85 -9.85 5.89
C SER A 53 3.31 -9.88 6.35
N SER A 54 4.17 -10.51 5.56
CA SER A 54 5.63 -10.53 5.78
C SER A 54 6.41 -10.59 4.47
N ASN A 55 7.54 -9.88 4.40
CA ASN A 55 8.46 -9.92 3.25
C ASN A 55 7.76 -9.45 1.96
N ILE A 56 7.22 -8.23 1.96
CA ILE A 56 6.60 -7.64 0.76
C ILE A 56 7.50 -6.53 0.22
N LEU A 57 7.74 -6.57 -1.09
CA LEU A 57 8.41 -5.51 -1.83
C LEU A 57 7.41 -4.81 -2.75
N ILE A 58 7.34 -3.48 -2.67
CA ILE A 58 6.53 -2.64 -3.55
C ILE A 58 7.45 -1.61 -4.20
N GLU A 59 7.73 -1.72 -5.49
CA GLU A 59 8.68 -0.83 -6.15
C GLU A 59 8.32 -0.39 -7.56
N ASN A 60 8.76 0.80 -7.95
CA ASN A 60 8.46 1.36 -9.28
C ASN A 60 6.94 1.47 -9.52
N VAL A 61 6.20 1.88 -8.49
CA VAL A 61 4.77 2.18 -8.57
C VAL A 61 4.58 3.67 -8.82
N PHE A 62 3.71 4.00 -9.77
CA PHE A 62 3.25 5.37 -9.99
C PHE A 62 1.80 5.51 -9.53
N CYS A 63 1.62 6.26 -8.45
CA CYS A 63 0.34 6.67 -7.91
C CYS A 63 0.03 8.07 -8.46
N ASP A 64 -0.84 8.14 -9.47
CA ASP A 64 -1.23 9.35 -10.19
C ASP A 64 -2.65 9.73 -9.80
N ASN A 65 -2.80 10.83 -9.07
CA ASN A 65 -4.09 11.31 -8.55
C ASN A 65 -4.82 10.29 -7.66
N ALA A 66 -4.08 9.35 -7.06
CA ALA A 66 -4.59 8.27 -6.21
C ALA A 66 -4.65 8.64 -4.72
N GLY A 67 -5.13 7.72 -3.88
CA GLY A 67 -4.93 7.74 -2.44
C GLY A 67 -3.51 7.33 -2.03
N ALA A 68 -3.38 6.59 -0.93
CA ALA A 68 -2.09 6.24 -0.34
C ALA A 68 -1.54 4.88 -0.82
N THR A 69 -0.23 4.66 -0.70
CA THR A 69 0.35 3.32 -0.54
C THR A 69 0.53 3.07 0.96
N ASN A 70 -0.51 2.56 1.63
CA ASN A 70 -0.51 2.44 3.09
C ASN A 70 -0.40 0.98 3.59
N ILE A 71 -0.15 0.84 4.89
CA ILE A 71 -0.27 -0.42 5.61
C ILE A 71 -1.52 -0.33 6.50
N GLY A 72 -2.48 -1.24 6.28
CA GLY A 72 -3.71 -1.33 7.07
C GLY A 72 -4.99 -1.31 6.22
N SER A 73 -6.17 -1.13 6.81
CA SER A 73 -6.44 -0.78 8.20
C SER A 73 -6.20 -1.96 9.13
N LEU A 74 -5.41 -1.74 10.17
CA LEU A 74 -4.99 -2.78 11.10
C LEU A 74 -5.93 -2.91 12.30
N GLY A 75 -6.26 -4.15 12.65
CA GLY A 75 -6.91 -4.48 13.92
C GLY A 75 -8.37 -4.07 14.06
N LYS A 76 -9.12 -4.07 12.95
CA LYS A 76 -10.58 -3.85 12.96
C LYS A 76 -11.23 -4.76 14.02
N GLY A 77 -12.07 -4.18 14.88
CA GLY A 77 -12.80 -4.93 15.91
C GLY A 77 -11.92 -5.52 17.03
N GLY A 78 -10.71 -4.99 17.24
CA GLY A 78 -9.78 -5.49 18.25
C GLY A 78 -8.84 -6.58 17.75
N GLY A 79 -8.86 -6.87 16.44
CA GLY A 79 -8.04 -7.91 15.83
C GLY A 79 -6.55 -7.70 16.01
N THR A 80 -5.80 -8.80 16.05
CA THR A 80 -4.33 -8.78 16.12
C THR A 80 -3.75 -8.62 14.71
N ALA A 81 -3.01 -7.55 14.49
CA ALA A 81 -2.27 -7.28 13.27
C ALA A 81 -0.85 -7.85 13.34
N PHE A 82 -0.39 -8.43 12.23
CA PHE A 82 0.99 -8.90 12.10
C PHE A 82 1.55 -8.45 10.75
N ILE A 83 2.42 -7.44 10.80
CA ILE A 83 3.10 -6.90 9.62
C ILE A 83 4.60 -6.86 9.92
N GLN A 84 5.41 -7.40 9.02
CA GLN A 84 6.86 -7.23 9.12
C GLN A 84 7.57 -7.25 7.77
N ASN A 85 8.77 -6.67 7.72
CA ASN A 85 9.66 -6.75 6.56
C ASN A 85 8.98 -6.26 5.27
N ILE A 86 8.48 -5.02 5.30
CA ILE A 86 7.84 -4.39 4.15
C ILE A 86 8.78 -3.31 3.64
N VAL A 87 9.08 -3.35 2.34
CA VAL A 87 9.89 -2.33 1.67
C VAL A 87 9.04 -1.72 0.57
N MET A 88 8.88 -0.39 0.61
CA MET A 88 8.31 0.37 -0.49
C MET A 88 9.37 1.33 -1.00
N ARG A 89 9.75 1.22 -2.28
CA ARG A 89 10.87 2.00 -2.82
C ARG A 89 10.71 2.42 -4.26
N ASN A 90 11.36 3.52 -4.65
CA ASN A 90 11.33 4.02 -6.04
C ASN A 90 9.89 4.27 -6.54
N ASN A 91 8.98 4.65 -5.63
CA ASN A 91 7.60 4.95 -5.98
C ASN A 91 7.41 6.45 -6.19
N VAL A 92 6.51 6.81 -7.09
CA VAL A 92 6.15 8.19 -7.40
C VAL A 92 4.71 8.42 -6.96
N TYR A 93 4.51 9.48 -6.20
CA TYR A 93 3.21 9.96 -5.75
C TYR A 93 2.99 11.35 -6.31
N TYR A 94 1.98 11.49 -7.16
CA TYR A 94 1.60 12.74 -7.78
C TYR A 94 0.14 13.05 -7.49
N GLN A 95 -0.14 14.22 -6.92
CA GLN A 95 -1.50 14.67 -6.59
C GLN A 95 -2.28 13.71 -5.67
N THR A 96 -1.59 13.10 -4.70
CA THR A 96 -2.21 12.18 -3.75
C THR A 96 -2.52 12.86 -2.42
N GLU A 97 -3.53 12.37 -1.70
CA GLU A 97 -3.79 12.86 -0.34
C GLU A 97 -2.66 12.43 0.61
N TRP A 98 -2.30 11.15 0.60
CA TRP A 98 -1.18 10.59 1.35
C TRP A 98 -0.22 9.88 0.39
N ALA A 99 1.08 9.90 0.68
CA ALA A 99 2.01 9.05 -0.07
C ALA A 99 2.16 7.68 0.60
N VAL A 100 2.63 7.66 1.85
CA VAL A 100 2.76 6.45 2.66
C VAL A 100 2.21 6.67 4.06
N GLY A 101 1.90 5.58 4.77
CA GLY A 101 1.41 5.66 6.14
C GLY A 101 0.99 4.32 6.70
N ILE A 102 0.72 4.28 8.01
CA ILE A 102 0.20 3.11 8.71
C ILE A 102 -1.14 3.50 9.34
N LYS A 103 -2.22 2.83 8.94
CA LYS A 103 -3.58 3.06 9.46
C LYS A 103 -4.00 1.91 10.39
N ALA A 104 -4.38 2.23 11.63
CA ALA A 104 -4.81 1.26 12.62
C ALA A 104 -6.05 1.74 13.38
N TYR A 105 -6.91 0.81 13.78
CA TYR A 105 -8.02 1.11 14.69
C TYR A 105 -7.51 1.33 16.12
N PRO A 106 -8.15 2.18 16.94
CA PRO A 106 -7.73 2.42 18.32
C PRO A 106 -7.69 1.16 19.20
N CYS A 107 -8.48 0.15 18.86
CA CYS A 107 -8.51 -1.14 19.55
C CYS A 107 -7.53 -2.18 19.00
N ALA A 108 -6.74 -1.84 17.97
CA ALA A 108 -5.84 -2.77 17.32
C ALA A 108 -4.79 -3.32 18.29
N ASN A 109 -4.50 -4.61 18.16
CA ASN A 109 -3.43 -5.28 18.89
C ASN A 109 -2.39 -5.81 17.88
N GLY A 110 -1.20 -6.18 18.35
CA GLY A 110 -0.19 -6.87 17.54
C GLY A 110 1.04 -6.03 17.22
N ILE A 111 1.70 -6.33 16.09
CA ILE A 111 3.04 -5.82 15.77
C ILE A 111 3.12 -5.36 14.32
N VAL A 112 3.69 -4.17 14.12
CA VAL A 112 4.23 -3.70 12.84
C VAL A 112 5.70 -3.40 13.05
N ARG A 113 6.60 -4.07 12.32
CA ARG A 113 8.05 -3.88 12.50
C ARG A 113 8.83 -4.00 11.21
N ASN A 114 9.99 -3.36 11.14
CA ASN A 114 10.88 -3.40 9.97
C ASN A 114 10.16 -2.98 8.68
N ILE A 115 9.69 -1.73 8.67
CA ILE A 115 9.07 -1.08 7.52
C ILE A 115 10.08 -0.08 6.96
N THR A 116 10.29 -0.11 5.65
CA THR A 116 11.20 0.81 4.98
C THR A 116 10.49 1.50 3.84
N TRP A 117 10.55 2.83 3.84
CA TRP A 117 10.15 3.70 2.75
C TRP A 117 11.40 4.44 2.27
N GLU A 118 11.83 4.20 1.03
CA GLU A 118 13.08 4.77 0.51
C GLU A 118 12.95 5.21 -0.95
N ASN A 119 13.69 6.24 -1.35
CA ASN A 119 13.69 6.76 -2.74
C ASN A 119 12.29 7.08 -3.28
N LEU A 120 11.44 7.72 -2.46
CA LEU A 120 10.10 8.13 -2.85
C LEU A 120 10.15 9.52 -3.49
N ILE A 121 9.43 9.70 -4.60
CA ILE A 121 9.17 11.03 -5.19
C ILE A 121 7.75 11.42 -4.82
N MET A 122 7.59 12.56 -4.17
CA MET A 122 6.30 13.08 -3.72
C MET A 122 6.13 14.47 -4.30
N ASP A 123 5.16 14.64 -5.21
CA ASP A 123 4.83 15.91 -5.83
C ASP A 123 3.34 16.19 -5.66
N GLN A 124 3.00 17.40 -5.22
CA GLN A 124 1.63 17.81 -4.88
C GLN A 124 0.91 16.84 -3.91
N VAL A 125 1.66 16.25 -2.98
CA VAL A 125 1.13 15.36 -1.94
C VAL A 125 0.73 16.19 -0.71
N VAL A 126 -0.50 15.99 -0.20
CA VAL A 126 -0.99 16.74 0.98
C VAL A 126 -0.29 16.27 2.26
N TYR A 127 -0.21 14.95 2.46
CA TYR A 127 0.42 14.31 3.61
C TYR A 127 1.50 13.31 3.16
N PRO A 128 2.78 13.74 3.14
CA PRO A 128 3.88 12.88 2.72
C PRO A 128 4.03 11.55 3.49
N VAL A 129 3.81 11.55 4.82
CA VAL A 129 3.99 10.39 5.72
C VAL A 129 2.97 10.43 6.85
#